data_AF-A0A8J8C0H1-F1
#
_entry.id   AF-A0A8J8C0H1-F1
#
_cell.length_a   1.000
_cell.length_b   1.000
_cell.length_c   1.000
_cell.angle_alpha   90.00
_cell.angle_beta   90.00
_cell.angle_gamma   90.00
#
_symmetry.space_group_name_H-M   'P 1'
#
loop_
_entity.id
_entity.type
_entity.pdbx_description
1 polymer ?
#
loop_
_entity_poly.entity_id
_entity_poly.type
_entity_poly.pdbx_seq_one_letter_code
_entity_poly.pdbx_strand_id
1 'polypeptide(L)'
;MKHISLDQSKCFGCKICEIVCSFTKEKEINPKLARIRIEPKIDGKVIIHVCHKCDTPVCVQTCPIHAIKIENGQFTLTKQCIENCSLCVEACPHRAIVYIPERNSIDVCDLCGECIRFCPVSAIHIVERGGTHA
;
A
#
# COMPACT_ATOMS: atom_id res chain seq x y z
N MET A 1 14.28 -8.97 4.68
CA MET A 1 12.90 -8.89 4.14
C MET A 1 12.72 -7.52 3.55
N LYS A 2 12.27 -7.44 2.30
CA LYS A 2 11.99 -6.18 1.61
C LYS A 2 10.86 -5.40 2.26
N HIS A 3 11.00 -4.09 2.35
CA HIS A 3 9.96 -3.17 2.79
C HIS A 3 10.03 -1.86 2.01
N ILE A 4 8.94 -1.08 2.07
CA ILE A 4 8.89 0.28 1.53
C ILE A 4 9.64 1.24 2.47
N SER A 5 10.50 2.08 1.90
CA SER A 5 11.05 3.27 2.52
C SER A 5 10.63 4.51 1.72
N LEU A 6 10.30 5.61 2.41
CA LEU A 6 9.70 6.80 1.82
C LEU A 6 10.49 8.04 2.23
N ASP A 7 10.87 8.84 1.24
CA ASP A 7 11.40 10.19 1.43
C ASP A 7 10.28 11.19 1.12
N GLN A 8 9.41 11.43 2.12
CA GLN A 8 8.27 12.33 1.98
C GLN A 8 8.67 13.77 1.64
N SER A 9 9.90 14.18 1.99
CA SER A 9 10.39 15.54 1.73
C SER A 9 10.58 15.84 0.25
N LYS A 10 10.81 14.82 -0.58
CA LYS A 10 10.96 14.95 -2.03
C LYS A 10 9.63 14.90 -2.78
N CYS A 11 8.58 14.38 -2.16
CA CYS A 11 7.30 14.20 -2.82
C CYS A 11 6.55 15.53 -2.93
N PHE A 12 6.31 15.98 -4.16
CA PHE A 12 5.52 17.19 -4.45
C PHE A 12 4.08 16.89 -4.88
N GLY A 13 3.63 15.64 -4.76
CA GLY A 13 2.22 15.31 -4.93
C GLY A 13 1.73 15.09 -6.38
N CYS A 14 2.60 14.78 -7.34
CA CYS A 14 2.22 14.61 -8.76
C CYS A 14 1.25 13.46 -9.08
N LYS A 15 1.04 12.52 -8.16
CA LYS A 15 0.11 11.37 -8.29
C LYS A 15 0.40 10.38 -9.43
N ILE A 16 1.52 10.49 -10.14
CA ILE A 16 1.93 9.53 -11.18
C ILE A 16 1.96 8.09 -10.64
N CYS A 17 2.42 7.91 -9.41
CA CYS A 17 2.44 6.59 -8.76
C CYS A 17 1.05 5.98 -8.54
N GLU A 18 0.00 6.78 -8.32
CA GLU A 18 -1.39 6.28 -8.20
C GLU A 18 -1.87 5.76 -9.57
N ILE A 19 -1.61 6.54 -10.63
CA ILE A 19 -1.99 6.21 -12.01
C ILE A 19 -1.29 4.94 -12.48
N VAL A 20 0.04 4.87 -12.33
CA VAL A 20 0.83 3.70 -12.73
C VAL A 20 0.43 2.48 -11.92
N CYS A 21 0.14 2.63 -10.62
CA CYS A 21 -0.27 1.51 -9.80
C CYS A 21 -1.61 0.93 -10.24
N SER A 22 -2.63 1.77 -10.39
CA SER A 22 -3.96 1.34 -10.87
C SER A 22 -3.87 0.72 -12.26
N PHE A 23 -3.12 1.32 -13.19
CA PHE A 23 -2.95 0.78 -14.52
C PHE A 23 -2.24 -0.58 -14.51
N THR A 24 -1.19 -0.74 -13.71
CA THR A 24 -0.47 -2.02 -13.62
C THR A 24 -1.35 -3.13 -13.06
N LYS A 25 -2.13 -2.83 -12.02
CA LYS A 25 -2.88 -3.82 -11.24
C LYS A 25 -4.27 -4.11 -11.76
N GLU A 26 -4.99 -3.09 -12.18
CA GLU A 26 -6.39 -3.18 -12.61
C GLU A 26 -6.56 -3.06 -14.12
N LYS A 27 -5.50 -2.66 -14.85
CA LYS A 27 -5.57 -2.30 -16.29
C LYS A 27 -6.47 -1.09 -16.55
N GLU A 28 -6.68 -0.27 -15.53
CA GLU A 28 -7.49 0.94 -15.57
C GLU A 28 -6.74 2.14 -15.01
N ILE A 29 -6.98 3.32 -15.57
CA ILE A 29 -6.50 4.58 -15.00
C ILE A 29 -7.52 5.05 -13.97
N ASN A 30 -7.40 4.54 -12.74
CA ASN A 30 -8.31 4.85 -11.65
C ASN A 30 -7.56 4.93 -10.31
N PRO A 31 -7.16 6.13 -9.85
CA PRO A 31 -6.45 6.32 -8.59
C PRO A 31 -7.14 5.71 -7.35
N LYS A 32 -8.47 5.52 -7.37
CA LYS A 32 -9.19 4.89 -6.25
C LYS A 32 -8.83 3.42 -6.07
N LEU A 33 -8.36 2.75 -7.13
CA LEU A 33 -7.95 1.35 -7.11
C LEU A 33 -6.44 1.18 -6.91
N ALA A 34 -5.69 2.29 -6.82
CA ALA A 34 -4.26 2.26 -6.59
C ALA A 34 -3.93 1.77 -5.18
N ARG A 35 -2.96 0.87 -5.06
CA ARG A 35 -2.41 0.36 -3.78
C ARG A 35 -1.38 1.32 -3.14
N ILE A 36 -1.30 2.54 -3.64
CA ILE A 36 -0.55 3.67 -3.11
C ILE A 36 -1.41 4.93 -3.28
N ARG A 37 -1.43 5.80 -2.28
CA ARG A 37 -2.22 7.03 -2.28
C ARG A 37 -1.38 8.21 -1.76
N ILE A 38 -1.54 9.34 -2.42
CA ILE A 38 -0.84 10.59 -2.19
C ILE A 38 -1.85 11.60 -1.65
N GLU A 39 -1.61 12.06 -0.44
CA GLU A 39 -2.44 13.03 0.28
C GLU A 39 -1.66 14.32 0.51
N PRO A 40 -1.83 15.33 -0.36
CA PRO A 40 -1.33 16.68 -0.11
C PRO A 40 -2.04 17.29 1.11
N LYS A 41 -1.27 17.91 1.99
CA LYS A 41 -1.75 18.64 3.16
C LYS A 41 -1.71 20.14 2.91
N ILE A 42 -2.52 20.87 3.67
CA ILE A 42 -2.63 22.34 3.58
C ILE A 42 -1.31 23.03 3.95
N ASP A 43 -0.50 22.41 4.82
CA ASP A 43 0.81 22.91 5.22
C ASP A 43 1.93 22.63 4.19
N GLY A 44 1.57 22.20 2.98
CA GLY A 44 2.50 21.90 1.90
C GLY A 44 3.18 20.54 2.01
N LYS A 45 2.95 19.77 3.09
CA LYS A 45 3.46 18.40 3.20
C LYS A 45 2.68 17.44 2.32
N VAL A 46 3.32 16.37 1.89
CA VAL A 46 2.67 15.29 1.15
C VAL A 46 2.83 13.99 1.92
N ILE A 47 1.72 13.38 2.30
CA ILE A 47 1.71 12.07 2.95
C ILE A 47 1.53 10.99 1.89
N ILE A 48 2.39 9.98 1.94
CA ILE A 48 2.32 8.81 1.06
C ILE A 48 1.78 7.63 1.87
N HIS A 49 0.62 7.13 1.49
CA HIS A 49 -0.04 5.96 2.07
C HIS A 49 0.24 4.73 1.19
N VAL A 50 0.98 3.76 1.71
CA VAL A 50 1.34 2.52 1.01
C VAL A 50 1.72 1.46 2.04
N CYS A 51 1.66 0.17 1.69
CA CYS A 51 2.00 -0.89 2.62
C CYS A 51 3.50 -0.91 2.93
N HIS A 52 3.86 -0.85 4.21
CA HIS A 52 5.25 -0.94 4.68
C HIS A 52 5.71 -2.38 4.91
N LYS A 53 4.84 -3.38 4.72
CA LYS A 53 5.15 -4.79 5.00
C LYS A 53 5.71 -4.96 6.43
N CYS A 54 4.95 -4.48 7.42
CA CYS A 54 5.36 -4.43 8.83
C CYS A 54 5.80 -5.80 9.35
N ASP A 55 6.79 -5.84 10.24
CA ASP A 55 7.19 -7.09 10.93
C ASP A 55 6.04 -7.66 11.76
N THR A 56 5.29 -6.78 12.42
CA THR A 56 4.08 -7.10 13.18
C THR A 56 2.85 -6.54 12.45
N PRO A 57 2.20 -7.32 11.56
CA PRO A 57 1.07 -6.84 10.77
C PRO A 57 -0.21 -6.83 11.60
N VAL A 58 -0.47 -5.74 12.33
CA VAL A 58 -1.70 -5.56 13.14
C VAL A 58 -2.97 -5.72 12.28
N CYS A 59 -2.92 -5.32 11.01
CA CYS A 59 -4.02 -5.53 10.07
C CYS A 59 -4.39 -7.00 9.84
N VAL A 60 -3.45 -7.94 10.02
CA VAL A 60 -3.73 -9.38 9.98
C VAL A 60 -4.26 -9.87 11.32
N GLN A 61 -3.63 -9.44 12.41
CA GLN A 61 -3.97 -9.87 13.78
C GLN A 61 -5.39 -9.46 14.19
N THR A 62 -5.89 -8.33 13.69
CA THR A 62 -7.23 -7.85 14.03
C THR A 62 -8.36 -8.64 13.36
N CYS A 63 -8.06 -9.52 12.40
CA CYS A 63 -9.09 -10.25 11.66
C CYS A 63 -9.60 -11.45 12.47
N PRO A 64 -10.85 -11.43 13.00
CA PRO A 64 -11.34 -12.48 13.90
C PRO A 64 -11.50 -13.83 13.20
N ILE A 65 -11.71 -13.80 11.89
CA ILE A 65 -11.89 -14.98 11.03
C ILE A 65 -10.60 -15.37 10.28
N HIS A 66 -9.46 -14.73 10.59
CA HIS A 66 -8.15 -15.02 10.00
C HIS A 66 -8.15 -15.00 8.45
N ALA A 67 -8.91 -14.06 7.88
CA ALA A 67 -9.13 -14.03 6.44
C ALA A 67 -7.95 -13.46 5.63
N ILE A 68 -6.93 -12.89 6.27
CA ILE A 68 -5.77 -12.30 5.61
C ILE A 68 -4.57 -13.24 5.80
N LYS A 69 -3.98 -13.69 4.69
CA LYS A 69 -2.78 -14.52 4.68
C LYS A 69 -1.58 -13.73 4.18
N ILE A 70 -0.41 -14.05 4.72
CA ILE A 70 0.88 -13.56 4.23
C ILE A 70 1.70 -14.78 3.80
N GLU A 71 1.93 -14.93 2.51
CA GLU A 71 2.76 -16.01 1.95
C GLU A 71 3.89 -15.40 1.14
N ASN A 72 5.15 -15.73 1.48
CA ASN A 72 6.35 -15.09 0.89
C ASN A 72 6.32 -13.55 0.96
N GLY A 73 5.58 -13.02 1.94
CA GLY A 73 5.36 -11.60 2.10
C GLY A 73 4.39 -10.96 1.10
N GLN A 74 3.69 -11.77 0.32
CA GLN A 74 2.52 -11.36 -0.44
C GLN A 74 1.29 -11.46 0.44
N PHE A 75 0.53 -10.37 0.53
CA PHE A 75 -0.73 -10.32 1.26
C PHE A 75 -1.84 -10.85 0.34
N THR A 76 -2.61 -11.83 0.83
CA THR A 76 -3.76 -12.39 0.12
C THR A 76 -4.97 -12.45 1.04
N LEU A 77 -6.16 -12.30 0.45
CA LEU A 77 -7.41 -12.57 1.14
C LEU A 77 -7.89 -13.97 0.84
N THR A 78 -8.37 -14.65 1.87
CA THR A 78 -9.13 -15.90 1.72
C THR A 78 -10.57 -15.59 1.35
N LYS A 79 -11.26 -16.59 0.78
CA LYS A 79 -12.69 -16.52 0.44
C LYS A 79 -13.60 -16.35 1.67
N GLN A 80 -13.08 -16.47 2.90
CA GLN A 80 -13.84 -16.30 4.14
C GLN A 80 -14.10 -14.83 4.48
N CYS A 81 -13.43 -13.87 3.84
CA CYS A 81 -13.69 -12.44 4.02
C CYS A 81 -15.03 -12.03 3.38
N ILE A 82 -16.15 -12.34 4.03
CA ILE A 82 -17.51 -12.15 3.47
C ILE A 82 -18.21 -10.92 4.08
N GLU A 83 -17.87 -10.55 5.32
CA GLU A 83 -18.67 -9.59 6.12
C GLU A 83 -18.33 -8.10 5.90
N ASN A 84 -17.25 -7.77 5.16
CA ASN A 84 -16.76 -6.38 4.97
C ASN A 84 -16.63 -5.56 6.25
N CYS A 85 -16.28 -6.19 7.37
CA CYS A 85 -16.18 -5.52 8.67
C CYS A 85 -15.15 -4.38 8.72
N SER A 86 -14.26 -4.27 7.71
CA SER A 86 -13.29 -3.18 7.54
C SER A 86 -12.28 -2.97 8.68
N LEU A 87 -12.25 -3.85 9.69
CA LEU A 87 -11.35 -3.79 10.85
C LEU A 87 -9.88 -3.67 10.45
N CYS A 88 -9.45 -4.41 9.42
CA CYS A 88 -8.07 -4.35 8.93
C CYS A 88 -7.73 -2.98 8.32
N VAL A 89 -8.69 -2.33 7.66
CA VAL A 89 -8.53 -0.99 7.06
C VAL A 89 -8.31 0.03 8.17
N GLU A 90 -9.14 -0.03 9.22
CA GLU A 90 -9.05 0.86 10.39
C GLU A 90 -7.78 0.63 11.21
N ALA A 91 -7.39 -0.63 11.39
CA ALA A 91 -6.22 -1.00 12.18
C ALA A 91 -4.88 -0.67 11.50
N CYS A 92 -4.86 -0.34 10.21
CA CYS A 92 -3.61 -0.09 9.48
C CYS A 92 -3.06 1.32 9.81
N PRO A 93 -1.92 1.44 10.53
CA PRO A 93 -1.37 2.75 10.89
C PRO A 93 -0.91 3.58 9.67
N HIS A 94 -0.63 2.91 8.54
CA HIS A 94 -0.20 3.53 7.30
C HIS A 94 -1.37 3.88 6.36
N ARG A 95 -2.62 3.51 6.71
CA ARG A 95 -3.82 3.68 5.86
C ARG A 95 -3.62 3.12 4.45
N ALA A 96 -2.94 1.97 4.39
CA ALA A 96 -2.42 1.35 3.17
C ALA A 96 -3.35 0.32 2.53
N ILE A 97 -4.40 -0.09 3.24
CA ILE A 97 -5.38 -1.05 2.73
C ILE A 97 -6.45 -0.30 1.95
N VAL A 98 -6.69 -0.77 0.73
CA VAL A 98 -7.71 -0.23 -0.18
C VAL A 98 -8.92 -1.13 -0.11
N TYR A 99 -10.09 -0.60 0.21
CA TYR A 99 -11.35 -1.32 0.05
C TYR A 99 -11.94 -1.00 -1.32
N ILE A 100 -12.31 -2.03 -2.07
CA ILE A 100 -12.93 -1.95 -3.40
C ILE A 100 -14.38 -2.43 -3.27
N PRO A 101 -15.35 -1.50 -3.20
CA PRO A 101 -16.76 -1.83 -3.04
C PRO A 101 -17.32 -2.71 -4.16
N GLU A 102 -16.87 -2.49 -5.40
CA GLU A 102 -17.44 -3.12 -6.60
C GLU A 102 -17.29 -4.64 -6.62
N ARG A 103 -16.20 -5.15 -6.03
CA ARG A 103 -15.92 -6.59 -5.93
C ARG A 103 -15.83 -7.07 -4.48
N ASN A 104 -16.29 -6.25 -3.55
CA ASN A 104 -16.41 -6.60 -2.14
C ASN A 104 -15.12 -7.15 -1.52
N SER A 105 -14.03 -6.40 -1.66
CA SER A 105 -12.70 -6.90 -1.36
C SER A 105 -11.77 -5.82 -0.83
N ILE A 106 -10.66 -6.23 -0.21
CA ILE A 106 -9.54 -5.33 0.04
C ILE A 106 -8.33 -5.67 -0.85
N ASP A 107 -7.51 -4.67 -1.10
CA ASP A 107 -6.23 -4.78 -1.77
C ASP A 107 -5.11 -4.12 -0.95
N VAL A 108 -3.93 -4.69 -1.07
CA VAL A 108 -2.71 -4.23 -0.39
C VAL A 108 -1.56 -4.22 -1.40
N CYS A 109 -0.64 -3.26 -1.25
CA CYS A 109 0.57 -3.19 -2.08
C CYS A 109 1.42 -4.47 -1.92
N ASP A 110 1.86 -5.02 -3.05
CA ASP A 110 2.66 -6.24 -3.15
C ASP A 110 4.15 -5.96 -3.43
N LEU A 111 4.58 -4.70 -3.31
CA LEU A 111 5.96 -4.25 -3.56
C LEU A 111 6.46 -4.52 -4.99
N CYS A 112 5.59 -4.49 -6.01
CA CYS A 112 6.01 -4.68 -7.41
C CYS A 112 6.97 -3.61 -7.97
N GLY A 113 7.07 -2.43 -7.34
CA GLY A 113 8.07 -1.42 -7.67
C GLY A 113 7.74 -0.49 -8.85
N GLU A 114 6.61 -0.66 -9.55
CA GLU A 114 6.27 0.22 -10.68
C GLU A 114 6.16 1.71 -10.28
N CYS A 115 5.66 2.02 -9.08
CA CYS A 115 5.62 3.40 -8.59
C CYS A 115 7.02 4.03 -8.40
N ILE A 116 8.05 3.22 -8.17
CA ILE A 116 9.44 3.67 -8.01
C ILE A 116 10.00 4.07 -9.37
N ARG A 117 9.82 3.21 -10.36
CA ARG A 117 10.31 3.40 -11.73
C ARG A 117 9.80 4.70 -12.36
N PHE A 118 8.58 5.11 -12.03
CA PHE A 118 7.95 6.32 -12.57
C PHE A 118 7.99 7.52 -11.61
N CYS A 119 8.65 7.41 -10.45
CA CYS A 119 8.77 8.53 -9.53
C CYS A 119 9.87 9.50 -10.01
N PRO A 120 9.55 10.72 -10.48
CA PRO A 120 10.54 11.64 -11.04
C PRO A 120 11.52 12.20 -10.01
N VAL A 121 11.19 12.08 -8.72
CA VAL A 121 11.93 12.65 -7.59
C VAL A 121 12.46 11.58 -6.63
N SER A 122 12.34 10.30 -7.00
CA SER A 122 12.82 9.17 -6.21
C SER A 122 12.40 9.24 -4.73
N ALA A 123 11.11 9.51 -4.47
CA ALA A 123 10.55 9.60 -3.11
C ALA A 123 10.17 8.22 -2.52
N ILE A 124 10.23 7.15 -3.32
CA ILE A 124 9.74 5.81 -2.97
C ILE A 124 10.87 4.82 -3.23
N HIS A 125 11.16 3.95 -2.26
CA HIS A 125 12.20 2.93 -2.35
C HIS A 125 11.72 1.59 -1.80
N ILE A 126 12.29 0.50 -2.30
CA ILE A 126 12.21 -0.82 -1.66
C ILE A 126 13.59 -1.15 -1.13
N VAL A 127 13.69 -1.47 0.16
CA VAL A 127 14.96 -1.74 0.84
C VAL A 127 14.88 -3.03 1.64
N GLU A 128 16.01 -3.70 1.85
CA GLU A 128 16.10 -4.88 2.70
C GLU A 128 16.22 -4.49 4.18
N ARG A 129 15.39 -5.09 5.05
CA ARG A 129 15.60 -4.99 6.51
C ARG A 129 16.97 -5.58 6.87
N GLY A 130 17.85 -4.76 7.46
CA GLY A 130 19.17 -5.17 7.96
C GLY A 130 20.36 -4.90 7.00
N GLY A 131 20.12 -4.35 5.82
CA GLY A 131 21.19 -3.88 4.94
C GLY A 131 21.58 -2.45 5.30
N THR A 132 22.81 -2.24 5.75
CA THR A 132 23.43 -0.91 5.81
C THR A 132 23.41 -0.30 4.42
N HIS A 133 22.81 0.88 4.29
CA HIS A 133 23.03 1.73 3.12
C HIS A 133 24.54 1.99 3.00
N ALA A 134 25.15 1.44 1.95
CA ALA A 134 26.41 1.94 1.42
C ALA A 134 26.08 2.87 0.25
#